data_AF-A0A195EZG2-F1
#
_entry.id   AF-A0A195EZG2-F1
#
_cell.length_a   1.000
_cell.length_b   1.000
_cell.length_c   1.000
_cell.angle_alpha   90.00
_cell.angle_beta   90.00
_cell.angle_gamma   90.00
#
_symmetry.space_group_name_H-M   'P 1'
#
loop_
_entity.id
_entity.type
_entity.pdbx_description
1 polymer ?
#
loop_
_entity_poly.entity_id
_entity_poly.type
_entity_poly.pdbx_seq_one_letter_code
_entity_poly.pdbx_strand_id
1 'polypeptide(L)'
;MSSIKNSTFMNVNKTSNFFGNINKENSIAGKNSEQKVNKIKSELHHDLFTFRILIMFFKLIGLATFAYRIVIHKKRTSYTFQYSKLGIVYNVVLSSLMIASNYLSIPVKLNWDYKVESNLTIDIAVLQTVLGTMVICVTLISYCINQKSLVRIANRLIIIEHEIDRLYDLYHPLRRQRILCTIIIVCILNICLLILLLFNDNLTLGTGPVSWLTDILPTFHVGWLLIQYFLLVTIIQTDFADVNRAIQSLTIDTSDLRLQSRYQMRRIIVNNSTIHQLLQLRDMHYHLCEISQNVSSFYSLPILFGIVFLFLTLIYNGYYLFWILLITDDILDYWTLSNAIVWIIFSIYPIFLLTNRITRILIEVG
;
A
#
# COMPACT_ATOMS: atom_id res chain seq x y z
N MET A 1 46.27 23.85 79.80
CA MET A 1 47.46 24.44 79.14
C MET A 1 47.76 23.58 77.92
N SER A 2 47.08 23.81 76.80
CA SER A 2 47.44 24.73 75.70
C SER A 2 48.49 24.15 74.74
N SER A 3 48.01 23.59 73.63
CA SER A 3 48.66 23.66 72.31
C SER A 3 47.66 23.22 71.24
N ILE A 4 47.16 24.20 70.47
CA ILE A 4 46.27 24.05 69.33
C ILE A 4 47.14 24.02 68.07
N LYS A 5 46.90 23.05 67.17
CA LYS A 5 47.48 23.02 65.82
C LYS A 5 46.40 22.63 64.81
N ASN A 6 46.23 23.51 63.79
CA ASN A 6 45.52 23.33 62.50
C ASN A 6 43.99 23.10 62.59
N SER A 7 43.12 23.51 61.66
CA SER A 7 43.08 24.20 60.36
C SER A 7 41.61 24.72 60.27
N THR A 8 41.14 25.61 59.41
CA THR A 8 41.09 25.53 57.95
C THR A 8 40.35 26.79 57.47
N PHE A 9 40.90 27.49 56.48
CA PHE A 9 40.18 28.48 55.68
C PHE A 9 39.03 27.78 54.95
N MET A 10 37.80 28.30 55.05
CA MET A 10 36.68 27.84 54.22
C MET A 10 36.44 28.83 53.08
N ASN A 11 36.43 28.25 51.88
CA ASN A 11 36.62 28.86 50.59
C ASN A 11 35.27 29.35 50.02
N VAL A 12 35.11 30.66 49.82
CA VAL A 12 34.00 31.26 49.07
C VAL A 12 34.31 31.15 47.57
N ASN A 13 34.07 29.97 46.97
CA ASN A 13 34.16 29.82 45.50
C ASN A 13 33.50 28.54 44.97
N LYS A 14 32.19 28.33 45.24
CA LYS A 14 31.48 27.14 44.75
C LYS A 14 30.11 27.37 44.12
N THR A 15 29.77 28.60 43.77
CA THR A 15 28.45 28.94 43.21
C THR A 15 28.45 29.37 41.73
N SER A 16 29.61 29.56 41.08
CA SER A 16 29.66 30.03 39.67
C SER A 16 29.66 28.92 38.61
N ASN A 17 30.00 27.67 38.95
CA ASN A 17 30.08 26.57 37.96
C ASN A 17 28.76 25.82 37.74
N PHE A 18 27.73 26.04 38.55
CA PHE A 18 26.46 25.31 38.42
C PHE A 18 25.55 25.92 37.33
N PHE A 19 25.52 27.26 37.20
CA PHE A 19 24.72 27.94 36.18
C PHE A 19 25.29 27.81 34.76
N GLY A 20 26.62 27.76 34.60
CA GLY A 20 27.25 27.58 33.30
C GLY A 20 26.99 26.21 32.67
N ASN A 21 26.86 25.15 33.49
CA ASN A 21 26.65 23.80 32.99
C ASN A 21 25.18 23.53 32.62
N ILE A 22 24.23 24.05 33.42
CA ILE A 22 22.79 23.92 33.14
C ILE A 22 22.41 24.63 31.83
N ASN A 23 22.98 25.81 31.54
CA ASN A 23 22.70 26.50 30.28
C ASN A 23 23.28 25.77 29.06
N LYS A 24 24.43 25.11 29.21
CA LYS A 24 25.04 24.31 28.14
C LYS A 24 24.22 23.04 27.87
N GLU A 25 23.80 22.36 28.93
CA GLU A 25 22.96 21.15 28.86
C GLU A 25 21.57 21.45 28.29
N ASN A 26 20.94 22.56 28.68
CA ASN A 26 19.68 23.04 28.08
C ASN A 26 19.84 23.47 26.62
N SER A 27 20.99 24.05 26.23
CA SER A 27 21.27 24.40 24.83
C SER A 27 21.50 23.17 23.95
N ILE A 28 22.09 22.10 24.50
CA ILE A 28 22.30 20.83 23.81
C ILE A 28 20.99 20.04 23.74
N ALA A 29 20.18 20.05 24.80
CA ALA A 29 18.84 19.47 24.82
C ALA A 29 17.88 20.21 23.86
N GLY A 30 17.96 21.54 23.79
CA GLY A 30 17.22 22.38 22.86
C GLY A 30 17.61 22.16 21.39
N LYS A 31 18.92 22.04 21.10
CA LYS A 31 19.38 21.71 19.75
C LYS A 31 18.98 20.28 19.33
N ASN A 32 19.07 19.31 20.24
CA ASN A 32 18.64 17.93 19.97
C ASN A 32 17.12 17.81 19.80
N SER A 33 16.33 18.60 20.54
CA SER A 33 14.87 18.63 20.38
C SER A 33 14.46 19.35 19.10
N GLU A 34 15.07 20.48 18.75
CA GLU A 34 14.84 21.17 17.47
C GLU A 34 15.27 20.32 16.28
N GLN A 35 16.41 19.61 16.36
CA GLN A 35 16.87 18.74 15.30
C GLN A 35 15.98 17.50 15.15
N LYS A 36 15.46 16.94 16.25
CA LYS A 36 14.42 15.90 16.21
C LYS A 36 13.10 16.41 15.62
N VAL A 37 12.63 17.59 16.04
CA VAL A 37 11.40 18.20 15.53
C VAL A 37 11.52 18.53 14.04
N ASN A 38 12.66 19.05 13.59
CA ASN A 38 12.92 19.31 12.17
C ASN A 38 13.01 18.02 11.35
N LYS A 39 13.61 16.96 11.90
CA LYS A 39 13.65 15.64 11.26
C LYS A 39 12.25 15.05 11.11
N ILE A 40 11.44 15.06 12.16
CA ILE A 40 10.05 14.57 12.14
C ILE A 40 9.20 15.40 11.17
N LYS A 41 9.37 16.72 11.15
CA LYS A 41 8.66 17.62 10.23
C LYS A 41 9.06 17.36 8.77
N SER A 42 10.33 17.03 8.51
CA SER A 42 10.81 16.67 7.17
C SER A 42 10.32 15.30 6.70
N GLU A 43 10.28 14.31 7.59
CA GLU A 43 9.74 12.96 7.30
C GLU A 43 8.23 13.02 7.00
N LEU A 44 7.46 13.73 7.82
CA LEU A 44 6.01 13.91 7.62
C LEU A 44 5.70 14.62 6.29
N HIS A 45 6.52 15.59 5.89
CA HIS A 45 6.36 16.29 4.61
C HIS A 45 6.69 15.38 3.42
N HIS A 46 7.67 14.50 3.56
CA HIS A 46 8.06 13.56 2.52
C HIS A 46 6.98 12.47 2.31
N ASP A 47 6.38 11.97 3.39
CA ASP A 47 5.32 10.97 3.35
C ASP A 47 4.06 11.47 2.62
N LEU A 48 3.65 12.72 2.91
CA LEU A 48 2.51 13.36 2.25
C LEU A 48 2.75 13.58 0.74
N PHE A 49 3.98 13.92 0.36
CA PHE A 49 4.35 14.10 -1.05
C PHE A 49 4.28 12.78 -1.82
N THR A 50 4.86 11.71 -1.27
CA THR A 50 4.83 10.37 -1.86
C THR A 50 3.41 9.86 -2.06
N PHE A 51 2.54 10.03 -1.06
CA PHE A 51 1.14 9.65 -1.15
C PHE A 51 0.38 10.42 -2.24
N ARG A 52 0.69 11.72 -2.40
CA ARG A 52 0.08 12.56 -3.45
C ARG A 52 0.50 12.10 -4.84
N ILE A 53 1.77 11.76 -5.06
CA ILE A 53 2.26 11.20 -6.32
C ILE A 53 1.53 9.91 -6.64
N LEU A 54 1.41 9.02 -5.65
CA LEU A 54 0.73 7.73 -5.82
C LEU A 54 -0.75 7.90 -6.20
N ILE A 55 -1.48 8.84 -5.59
CA ILE A 55 -2.86 9.16 -5.98
C ILE A 55 -2.92 9.70 -7.40
N MET A 56 -2.00 10.60 -7.79
CA MET A 56 -1.95 11.12 -9.16
C MET A 56 -1.69 10.00 -10.18
N PHE A 57 -0.82 9.06 -9.84
CA PHE A 57 -0.53 7.88 -10.65
C PHE A 57 -1.76 6.98 -10.83
N PHE A 58 -2.46 6.62 -9.75
CA PHE A 58 -3.70 5.85 -9.86
C PHE A 58 -4.80 6.60 -10.62
N LYS A 59 -4.84 7.93 -10.51
CA LYS A 59 -5.77 8.76 -11.29
C LYS A 59 -5.47 8.73 -12.78
N LEU A 60 -4.19 8.74 -13.17
CA LEU A 60 -3.76 8.63 -14.56
C LEU A 60 -4.21 7.31 -15.18
N ILE A 61 -4.08 6.20 -14.45
CA ILE A 61 -4.44 4.86 -14.93
C ILE A 61 -5.97 4.64 -14.94
N GLY A 62 -6.75 5.50 -14.27
CA GLY A 62 -8.21 5.37 -14.14
C GLY A 62 -8.64 4.55 -12.91
N LEU A 63 -7.70 4.21 -12.03
CA LEU A 63 -7.91 3.53 -10.75
C LEU A 63 -8.19 4.48 -9.57
N ALA A 64 -8.32 5.78 -9.83
CA ALA A 64 -8.77 6.75 -8.84
C ALA A 64 -9.73 7.77 -9.47
N THR A 65 -11.04 7.49 -9.40
CA THR A 65 -12.07 8.37 -9.96
C THR A 65 -12.40 9.57 -9.06
N PHE A 66 -11.91 9.63 -7.83
CA PHE A 66 -12.24 10.68 -6.87
C PHE A 66 -11.37 11.95 -6.97
N ALA A 67 -11.87 13.06 -6.42
CA ALA A 67 -11.09 14.27 -6.20
C ALA A 67 -10.49 14.26 -4.78
N TYR A 68 -9.23 14.64 -4.67
CA TYR A 68 -8.54 14.86 -3.40
C TYR A 68 -8.62 16.34 -3.04
N ARG A 69 -9.30 16.68 -1.93
CA ARG A 69 -9.43 18.06 -1.44
C ARG A 69 -8.81 18.21 -0.07
N ILE A 70 -7.87 19.14 0.02
CA ILE A 70 -7.29 19.60 1.29
C ILE A 70 -8.22 20.67 1.85
N VAL A 71 -8.82 20.42 3.01
CA VAL A 71 -9.63 21.40 3.73
C VAL A 71 -8.81 21.87 4.92
N ILE A 72 -8.48 23.16 4.96
CA ILE A 72 -7.75 23.76 6.06
C ILE A 72 -8.77 24.37 7.02
N HIS A 73 -8.89 23.81 8.23
CA HIS A 73 -9.73 24.37 9.27
C HIS A 73 -8.91 24.69 10.52
N LYS A 74 -8.93 25.97 10.94
CA LYS A 74 -8.33 26.48 12.19
C LYS A 74 -6.99 25.79 12.56
N LYS A 75 -5.97 25.91 11.71
CA LYS A 75 -4.60 25.37 11.87
C LYS A 75 -4.42 23.83 11.72
N ARG A 76 -5.46 23.05 11.44
CA ARG A 76 -5.35 21.61 11.11
C ARG A 76 -5.73 21.37 9.64
N THR A 77 -4.82 20.77 8.88
CA THR A 77 -5.10 20.30 7.51
C THR A 77 -5.86 18.98 7.60
N SER A 78 -7.14 18.97 7.22
CA SER A 78 -7.89 17.73 7.04
C SER A 78 -7.96 17.37 5.56
N TYR A 79 -7.81 16.08 5.27
CA TYR A 79 -7.86 15.54 3.92
C TYR A 79 -9.22 14.90 3.70
N THR A 80 -9.90 15.26 2.62
CA THR A 80 -11.22 14.69 2.29
C THR A 80 -11.25 14.28 0.83
N PHE A 81 -11.80 13.10 0.57
CA PHE A 81 -12.06 12.61 -0.77
C PHE A 81 -13.49 12.98 -1.16
N GLN A 82 -13.65 13.45 -2.40
CA GLN A 82 -14.93 13.88 -2.94
C GLN A 82 -15.22 13.19 -4.27
N TYR A 83 -16.53 13.06 -4.55
CA TYR A 83 -17.02 12.60 -5.83
C TYR A 83 -16.59 13.56 -6.96
N SER A 84 -16.13 13.01 -8.07
CA SER A 84 -15.69 13.77 -9.24
C SER A 84 -16.39 13.27 -10.49
N LYS A 85 -17.24 14.12 -11.09
CA LYS A 85 -17.87 13.85 -12.40
C LYS A 85 -16.84 13.73 -13.52
N LEU A 86 -15.76 14.53 -13.44
CA LEU A 86 -14.67 14.49 -14.42
C LEU A 86 -13.92 13.15 -14.38
N GLY A 87 -13.80 12.52 -13.21
CA GLY A 87 -13.19 11.20 -13.09
C GLY A 87 -14.00 10.12 -13.81
N ILE A 88 -15.33 10.19 -13.78
CA ILE A 88 -16.21 9.30 -14.54
C ILE A 88 -16.05 9.53 -16.03
N VAL A 89 -16.14 10.79 -16.48
CA VAL A 89 -15.97 11.13 -17.91
C VAL A 89 -14.63 10.63 -18.43
N TYR A 90 -13.55 10.82 -17.68
CA TYR A 90 -12.22 10.32 -18.02
C TYR A 90 -12.20 8.80 -18.19
N ASN A 91 -12.71 8.04 -17.23
CA ASN A 91 -12.74 6.58 -17.30
C ASN A 91 -13.62 6.03 -18.43
N VAL A 92 -14.72 6.72 -18.75
CA VAL A 92 -15.58 6.37 -19.90
C VAL A 92 -14.82 6.58 -21.21
N VAL A 93 -14.18 7.74 -21.37
CA VAL A 93 -13.34 8.02 -22.56
C VAL A 93 -12.20 7.01 -22.68
N LEU A 94 -11.52 6.69 -21.58
CA LEU A 94 -10.44 5.71 -21.56
C LEU A 94 -10.94 4.30 -21.95
N SER A 95 -12.12 3.90 -21.49
CA SER A 95 -12.75 2.63 -21.88
C SER A 95 -13.10 2.60 -23.37
N SER A 96 -13.68 3.67 -23.90
CA SER A 96 -13.98 3.80 -25.34
C SER A 96 -12.71 3.77 -26.18
N LEU A 97 -11.63 4.42 -25.73
CA LEU A 97 -10.34 4.39 -26.42
C LEU A 97 -9.75 2.97 -26.44
N MET A 98 -9.87 2.22 -25.34
CA MET A 98 -9.38 0.84 -25.28
C MET A 98 -10.13 -0.08 -26.26
N ILE A 99 -11.45 0.07 -26.36
CA ILE A 99 -12.29 -0.66 -27.32
C ILE A 99 -11.88 -0.32 -28.77
N ALA A 100 -11.74 0.98 -29.07
CA ALA A 100 -11.32 1.44 -30.40
C ALA A 100 -9.92 0.92 -30.76
N SER A 101 -8.97 0.96 -29.82
CA SER A 101 -7.63 0.42 -30.01
C SER A 101 -7.67 -1.08 -30.32
N ASN A 102 -8.53 -1.85 -29.66
CA ASN A 102 -8.63 -3.28 -29.90
C ASN A 102 -9.21 -3.62 -31.26
N TYR A 103 -10.23 -2.88 -31.69
CA TYR A 103 -10.81 -3.03 -33.00
C TYR A 103 -9.76 -2.85 -34.12
N LEU A 104 -8.81 -1.93 -33.93
CA LEU A 104 -7.70 -1.71 -34.85
C LEU A 104 -6.59 -2.76 -34.72
N SER A 105 -6.30 -3.24 -33.51
CA SER A 105 -5.21 -4.20 -33.28
C SER A 105 -5.53 -5.64 -33.67
N ILE A 106 -6.80 -6.06 -33.63
CA ILE A 106 -7.20 -7.45 -33.96
C ILE A 106 -6.81 -7.84 -35.40
N PRO A 107 -7.12 -7.04 -36.45
CA PRO A 107 -6.68 -7.34 -37.81
C PRO A 107 -5.16 -7.42 -37.96
N VAL A 108 -4.42 -6.60 -37.19
CA VAL A 108 -2.95 -6.61 -37.21
C VAL A 108 -2.41 -7.89 -36.59
N LYS A 109 -3.01 -8.38 -35.50
CA LYS A 109 -2.65 -9.67 -34.89
C LYS A 109 -2.99 -10.86 -35.77
N LEU A 110 -4.14 -10.83 -36.46
CA LEU A 110 -4.53 -11.90 -37.38
C LEU A 110 -3.57 -12.05 -38.57
N ASN A 111 -2.94 -10.96 -39.00
CA ASN A 111 -1.99 -10.95 -40.11
C ASN A 111 -0.52 -10.96 -39.62
N TRP A 112 -0.28 -11.20 -38.33
CA TRP A 112 1.08 -11.19 -37.78
C TRP A 112 1.78 -12.53 -38.07
N ASP A 113 3.04 -12.43 -38.49
CA ASP A 113 3.89 -13.59 -38.77
C ASP A 113 4.40 -14.16 -37.45
N TYR A 114 3.66 -15.11 -36.87
CA TYR A 114 4.02 -15.72 -35.58
C TYR A 114 5.16 -16.71 -35.77
N LYS A 115 6.24 -16.62 -34.97
CA LYS A 115 7.34 -17.60 -34.96
C LYS A 115 6.88 -19.06 -34.77
N VAL A 116 5.69 -19.26 -34.18
CA VAL A 116 5.00 -20.54 -34.07
C VAL A 116 3.63 -20.39 -34.72
N GLU A 117 3.58 -20.53 -36.05
CA GLU A 117 2.33 -20.51 -36.82
C GLU A 117 1.51 -21.77 -36.55
N SER A 118 0.68 -21.72 -35.50
CA SER A 118 -0.45 -22.63 -35.37
C SER A 118 -1.72 -21.79 -35.22
N ASN A 119 -2.83 -22.25 -35.80
CA ASN A 119 -4.13 -21.60 -35.64
C ASN A 119 -4.48 -21.39 -34.16
N LEU A 120 -4.04 -22.30 -33.28
CA LEU A 120 -4.22 -22.19 -31.83
C LEU A 120 -3.46 -21.00 -31.21
N THR A 121 -2.23 -20.71 -31.65
CA THR A 121 -1.45 -19.57 -31.13
C THR A 121 -2.14 -18.25 -31.46
N ILE A 122 -2.66 -18.13 -32.68
CA ILE A 122 -3.38 -16.95 -33.17
C ILE A 122 -4.69 -16.78 -32.37
N ASP A 123 -5.46 -17.85 -32.22
CA ASP A 123 -6.73 -17.85 -31.48
C ASP A 123 -6.52 -17.44 -30.01
N ILE A 124 -5.48 -17.96 -29.35
CA ILE A 124 -5.15 -17.60 -27.97
C ILE A 124 -4.73 -16.13 -27.87
N ALA A 125 -3.92 -15.63 -28.82
CA ALA A 125 -3.47 -14.23 -28.82
C ALA A 125 -4.64 -13.25 -29.01
N VAL A 126 -5.60 -13.56 -29.90
CA VAL A 126 -6.81 -12.77 -30.09
C VAL A 126 -7.69 -12.84 -28.83
N LEU A 127 -7.89 -14.03 -28.26
CA LEU A 127 -8.67 -14.21 -27.04
C LEU A 127 -8.09 -13.40 -25.87
N GLN A 128 -6.77 -13.44 -25.68
CA GLN A 128 -6.08 -12.68 -24.63
C GLN A 128 -6.28 -11.16 -24.82
N THR A 129 -6.24 -10.68 -26.05
CA THR A 129 -6.46 -9.26 -26.39
C THR A 129 -7.88 -8.81 -26.03
N VAL A 130 -8.88 -9.59 -26.42
CA VAL A 130 -10.29 -9.33 -26.11
C VAL A 130 -10.52 -9.36 -24.60
N LEU A 131 -9.98 -10.37 -23.91
CA LEU A 131 -10.12 -10.49 -22.46
C LEU A 131 -9.42 -9.36 -21.72
N GLY A 132 -8.19 -8.99 -22.10
CA GLY A 132 -7.45 -7.89 -21.46
C GLY A 132 -8.24 -6.58 -21.51
N THR A 133 -8.86 -6.31 -22.66
CA THR A 133 -9.71 -5.12 -22.86
C THR A 133 -11.00 -5.19 -22.08
N MET A 134 -11.64 -6.36 -22.05
CA MET A 134 -12.81 -6.60 -21.22
C MET A 134 -12.49 -6.35 -19.75
N VAL A 135 -11.34 -6.81 -19.24
CA VAL A 135 -10.94 -6.59 -17.84
C VAL A 135 -10.69 -5.11 -17.54
N ILE A 136 -9.99 -4.39 -18.42
CA ILE A 136 -9.80 -2.93 -18.27
C ILE A 136 -11.16 -2.24 -18.21
N CYS A 137 -12.07 -2.53 -19.16
CA CYS A 137 -13.39 -1.92 -19.21
C CYS A 137 -14.21 -2.24 -17.95
N VAL A 138 -14.25 -3.51 -17.52
CA VAL A 138 -14.94 -3.92 -16.29
C VAL A 138 -14.38 -3.19 -15.09
N THR A 139 -13.07 -3.02 -15.01
CA THR A 139 -12.43 -2.28 -13.91
C THR A 139 -12.82 -0.81 -13.96
N LEU A 140 -12.61 -0.12 -15.08
CA LEU A 140 -12.92 1.30 -15.22
C LEU A 140 -14.39 1.62 -14.96
N ILE A 141 -15.32 0.78 -15.46
CA ILE A 141 -16.76 0.90 -15.22
C ILE A 141 -17.09 0.65 -13.75
N SER A 142 -16.50 -0.38 -13.12
CA SER A 142 -16.68 -0.66 -11.69
C SER A 142 -16.25 0.54 -10.84
N TYR A 143 -15.13 1.18 -11.19
CA TYR A 143 -14.65 2.40 -10.53
C TYR A 143 -15.55 3.62 -10.74
N CYS A 144 -16.32 3.67 -11.84
CA CYS A 144 -17.33 4.70 -12.08
C CYS A 144 -18.59 4.46 -11.24
N ILE A 145 -19.14 3.24 -11.29
CA ILE A 145 -20.38 2.88 -10.59
C ILE A 145 -20.17 2.97 -9.07
N ASN A 146 -19.07 2.40 -8.58
CA ASN A 146 -18.80 2.28 -7.15
C ASN A 146 -17.97 3.43 -6.57
N GLN A 147 -17.78 4.54 -7.32
CA GLN A 147 -17.00 5.70 -6.88
C GLN A 147 -17.42 6.21 -5.50
N LYS A 148 -18.73 6.25 -5.22
CA LYS A 148 -19.25 6.69 -3.91
C LYS A 148 -18.80 5.78 -2.77
N SER A 149 -18.71 4.47 -3.02
CA SER A 149 -18.21 3.49 -2.05
C SER A 149 -16.72 3.72 -1.78
N LEU A 150 -15.91 3.87 -2.84
CA LEU A 150 -14.48 4.15 -2.74
C LEU A 150 -14.18 5.42 -1.92
N VAL A 151 -14.93 6.50 -2.17
CA VAL A 151 -14.82 7.76 -1.40
C VAL A 151 -15.18 7.55 0.07
N ARG A 152 -16.23 6.77 0.36
CA ARG A 152 -16.65 6.46 1.73
C ARG A 152 -15.58 5.66 2.47
N ILE A 153 -15.02 4.64 1.83
CA ILE A 153 -13.93 3.82 2.38
C ILE A 153 -12.75 4.71 2.74
N ALA A 154 -12.28 5.54 1.79
CA ALA A 154 -11.11 6.37 2.00
C ALA A 154 -11.32 7.43 3.10
N ASN A 155 -12.50 8.05 3.17
CA ASN A 155 -12.82 9.01 4.23
C ASN A 155 -12.94 8.36 5.60
N ARG A 156 -13.55 7.16 5.70
CA ARG A 156 -13.65 6.44 6.97
C ARG A 156 -12.27 5.98 7.46
N LEU A 157 -11.39 5.55 6.54
CA LEU A 157 -10.02 5.15 6.88
C LEU A 157 -9.23 6.33 7.48
N ILE A 158 -9.34 7.52 6.89
CA ILE A 158 -8.73 8.74 7.45
C ILE A 158 -9.25 9.06 8.86
N ILE A 159 -10.55 8.86 9.10
CA ILE A 159 -11.15 9.14 10.42
C ILE A 159 -10.57 8.18 11.47
N ILE A 160 -10.52 6.88 11.15
CA ILE A 160 -9.97 5.87 12.06
C ILE A 160 -8.49 6.13 12.32
N GLU A 161 -7.72 6.42 11.28
CA GLU A 161 -6.30 6.77 11.42
C GLU A 161 -6.11 7.95 12.38
N HIS A 162 -6.93 9.00 12.26
CA HIS A 162 -6.89 10.16 13.14
C HIS A 162 -7.32 9.86 14.58
N GLU A 163 -8.26 8.92 14.78
CA GLU A 163 -8.68 8.47 16.11
C GLU A 163 -7.61 7.60 16.79
N ILE A 164 -6.95 6.72 16.04
CA ILE A 164 -5.81 5.92 16.50
C ILE A 164 -4.64 6.85 16.87
N ASP A 165 -4.35 7.85 16.03
CA ASP A 165 -3.32 8.86 16.29
C ASP A 165 -3.57 9.59 17.60
N ARG A 166 -4.83 9.98 17.86
CA ARG A 166 -5.21 10.67 19.11
C ARG A 166 -5.01 9.81 20.36
N LEU A 167 -5.14 8.49 20.24
CA LEU A 167 -5.04 7.56 21.37
C LEU A 167 -3.59 7.13 21.63
N TYR A 168 -2.73 7.10 20.61
CA TYR A 168 -1.41 6.45 20.66
C TYR A 168 -0.28 7.33 20.11
N ASP A 169 -0.13 8.55 20.64
CA ASP A 169 0.89 9.54 20.25
C ASP A 169 2.36 9.02 20.29
N LEU A 170 2.66 7.94 21.04
CA LEU A 170 4.05 7.56 21.38
C LEU A 170 4.69 6.47 20.48
N TYR A 171 3.91 5.55 19.90
CA TYR A 171 4.43 4.41 19.10
C TYR A 171 4.23 4.57 17.58
N HIS A 172 3.53 5.62 17.18
CA HIS A 172 3.01 5.84 15.84
C HIS A 172 4.07 6.06 14.72
N PRO A 173 5.16 6.84 14.89
CA PRO A 173 5.97 7.24 13.72
C PRO A 173 6.76 6.08 13.10
N LEU A 174 7.32 5.18 13.92
CA LEU A 174 8.20 4.10 13.43
C LEU A 174 7.47 2.97 12.70
N ARG A 175 6.19 2.74 13.04
CA ARG A 175 5.37 1.69 12.41
C ARG A 175 4.84 2.17 11.06
N ARG A 176 4.28 3.38 11.02
CA ARG A 176 3.77 4.02 9.81
C ARG A 176 4.88 4.20 8.76
N GLN A 177 6.06 4.64 9.18
CA GLN A 177 7.22 4.75 8.30
C GLN A 177 7.63 3.40 7.69
N ARG A 178 7.63 2.30 8.48
CA ARG A 178 7.93 0.95 7.95
C ARG A 178 6.90 0.49 6.92
N ILE A 179 5.64 0.80 7.12
CA ILE A 179 4.56 0.44 6.18
C ILE A 179 4.70 1.25 4.91
N LEU A 180 4.89 2.57 5.01
CA LEU A 180 5.13 3.44 3.86
C LEU A 180 6.38 2.99 3.08
N CYS A 181 7.48 2.66 3.76
CA CYS A 181 8.66 2.08 3.11
C CYS A 181 8.35 0.77 2.39
N THR A 182 7.59 -0.14 3.01
CA THR A 182 7.19 -1.41 2.38
C THR A 182 6.35 -1.16 1.12
N ILE A 183 5.40 -0.21 1.19
CA ILE A 183 4.56 0.21 0.07
C ILE A 183 5.41 0.78 -1.07
N ILE A 184 6.36 1.66 -0.75
CA ILE A 184 7.27 2.27 -1.73
C ILE A 184 8.13 1.20 -2.41
N ILE A 185 8.72 0.29 -1.63
CA ILE A 185 9.54 -0.81 -2.15
C ILE A 185 8.73 -1.68 -3.11
N VAL A 186 7.51 -2.05 -2.75
CA VAL A 186 6.62 -2.85 -3.61
C VAL A 186 6.32 -2.11 -4.93
N CYS A 187 6.02 -0.81 -4.87
CA CYS A 187 5.76 -0.02 -6.07
C CYS A 187 7.01 0.10 -6.97
N ILE A 188 8.19 0.36 -6.37
CA ILE A 188 9.46 0.44 -7.10
C ILE A 188 9.76 -0.91 -7.78
N LEU A 189 9.66 -2.02 -7.05
CA LEU A 189 9.89 -3.35 -7.60
C LEU A 189 8.96 -3.64 -8.78
N ASN A 190 7.68 -3.27 -8.68
CA ASN A 190 6.74 -3.46 -9.79
C ASN A 190 7.12 -2.63 -11.03
N ILE A 191 7.56 -1.38 -10.83
CA ILE A 191 8.04 -0.51 -11.92
C ILE A 191 9.32 -1.10 -12.54
N CYS A 192 10.26 -1.59 -11.71
CA CYS A 192 11.47 -2.25 -12.19
C CYS A 192 11.15 -3.49 -13.03
N LEU A 193 10.19 -4.33 -12.59
CA LEU A 193 9.75 -5.48 -13.36
C LEU A 193 9.10 -5.09 -14.69
N LEU A 194 8.31 -4.00 -14.72
CA LEU A 194 7.73 -3.48 -15.96
C LEU A 194 8.81 -2.98 -16.93
N ILE A 195 9.82 -2.25 -16.44
CA ILE A 195 10.93 -1.78 -17.28
C ILE A 195 11.70 -2.97 -17.83
N LEU A 196 11.97 -3.98 -17.00
CA LEU A 196 12.62 -5.22 -17.41
C LEU A 196 11.80 -5.94 -18.49
N LEU A 197 10.48 -6.00 -18.34
CA LEU A 197 9.57 -6.60 -19.30
C LEU A 197 9.62 -5.86 -20.65
N LEU A 198 9.48 -4.53 -20.63
CA LEU A 198 9.56 -3.70 -21.83
C LEU A 198 10.92 -3.87 -22.53
N PHE A 199 12.01 -3.91 -21.77
CA PHE A 199 13.35 -4.11 -22.33
C PHE A 199 13.50 -5.47 -23.00
N ASN A 200 13.03 -6.55 -22.38
CA ASN A 200 13.09 -7.89 -22.96
C ASN A 200 12.19 -8.04 -24.19
N ASP A 201 10.98 -7.46 -24.17
CA ASP A 201 10.05 -7.52 -25.30
C ASP A 201 10.64 -6.84 -26.54
N ASN A 202 11.24 -5.65 -26.36
CA ASN A 202 11.94 -4.93 -27.43
C ASN A 202 13.09 -5.73 -28.05
N LEU A 203 13.88 -6.44 -27.22
CA LEU A 203 15.03 -7.22 -27.68
C LEU A 203 14.63 -8.51 -28.41
N THR A 204 13.52 -9.14 -28.01
CA THR A 204 13.15 -10.48 -28.50
C THR A 204 12.30 -10.47 -29.76
N LEU A 205 11.35 -9.54 -29.83
CA LEU A 205 10.33 -9.54 -30.87
C LEU A 205 10.43 -8.34 -31.80
N GLY A 206 11.28 -7.34 -31.48
CA GLY A 206 11.28 -6.05 -32.19
C GLY A 206 9.88 -5.44 -32.23
N THR A 207 9.07 -5.72 -31.20
CA THR A 207 7.62 -5.57 -31.21
C THR A 207 7.24 -4.11 -31.28
N GLY A 208 6.42 -3.79 -32.29
CA GLY A 208 5.86 -2.46 -32.47
C GLY A 208 4.88 -2.08 -31.37
N PRO A 209 4.42 -0.81 -31.37
CA PRO A 209 3.53 -0.25 -30.35
C PRO A 209 2.20 -1.01 -30.18
N VAL A 210 1.80 -1.81 -31.18
CA VAL A 210 0.59 -2.64 -31.13
C VAL A 210 0.67 -3.71 -30.03
N SER A 211 1.80 -4.42 -29.91
CA SER A 211 2.00 -5.45 -28.87
C SER A 211 1.93 -4.85 -27.46
N TRP A 212 2.52 -3.67 -27.27
CA TRP A 212 2.49 -2.98 -25.99
C TRP A 212 1.06 -2.60 -25.58
N LEU A 213 0.25 -2.15 -26.54
CA LEU A 213 -1.15 -1.79 -26.30
C LEU A 213 -2.04 -3.00 -26.02
N THR A 214 -1.78 -4.14 -26.66
CA THR A 214 -2.64 -5.32 -26.56
C THR A 214 -2.28 -6.27 -25.43
N ASP A 215 -1.01 -6.38 -25.07
CA ASP A 215 -0.53 -7.43 -24.17
C ASP A 215 0.06 -6.84 -22.89
N ILE A 216 0.97 -5.85 -23.01
CA ILE A 216 1.63 -5.23 -21.85
C ILE A 216 0.66 -4.35 -21.09
N LEU A 217 -0.12 -3.50 -21.78
CA LEU A 217 -1.00 -2.52 -21.15
C LEU A 217 -2.10 -3.17 -20.28
N PRO A 218 -2.83 -4.22 -20.73
CA PRO A 218 -3.78 -4.91 -19.85
C PRO A 218 -3.12 -5.58 -18.64
N THR A 219 -1.99 -6.24 -18.84
CA THR A 219 -1.25 -6.88 -17.74
C THR A 219 -0.74 -5.86 -16.73
N PHE A 220 -0.24 -4.72 -17.21
CA PHE A 220 0.13 -3.57 -16.38
C PHE A 220 -1.06 -3.03 -15.59
N HIS A 221 -2.19 -2.79 -16.25
CA HIS A 221 -3.39 -2.24 -15.61
C HIS A 221 -3.92 -3.17 -14.51
N VAL A 222 -3.98 -4.47 -14.79
CA VAL A 222 -4.38 -5.49 -13.80
C VAL A 222 -3.37 -5.60 -12.67
N GLY A 223 -2.07 -5.61 -12.97
CA GLY A 223 -1.02 -5.61 -11.95
C GLY A 223 -1.15 -4.44 -10.96
N TRP A 224 -1.42 -3.24 -11.47
CA TRP A 224 -1.64 -2.07 -10.61
C TRP A 224 -2.95 -2.11 -9.84
N LEU A 225 -4.01 -2.70 -10.38
CA LEU A 225 -5.25 -2.97 -9.65
C LEU A 225 -4.98 -3.86 -8.43
N LEU A 226 -4.23 -4.97 -8.60
CA LEU A 226 -3.86 -5.85 -7.49
C LEU A 226 -2.96 -5.14 -6.48
N ILE A 227 -2.00 -4.33 -6.92
CA ILE A 227 -1.14 -3.56 -6.02
C ILE A 227 -1.98 -2.56 -5.23
N GLN A 228 -2.86 -1.80 -5.86
CA GLN A 228 -3.73 -0.85 -5.16
C GLN A 228 -4.57 -1.54 -4.08
N TYR A 229 -5.11 -2.72 -4.38
CA TYR A 229 -5.84 -3.51 -3.39
C TYR A 229 -4.93 -3.99 -2.25
N PHE A 230 -3.75 -4.50 -2.57
CA PHE A 230 -2.73 -4.87 -1.58
C PHE A 230 -2.37 -3.70 -0.65
N LEU A 231 -2.24 -2.48 -1.17
CA LEU A 231 -1.95 -1.29 -0.39
C LEU A 231 -3.06 -1.01 0.62
N LEU A 232 -4.32 -1.04 0.15
CA LEU A 232 -5.48 -0.78 0.99
C LEU A 232 -5.64 -1.84 2.10
N VAL A 233 -5.48 -3.11 1.75
CA VAL A 233 -5.52 -4.22 2.71
C VAL A 233 -4.37 -4.10 3.72
N THR A 234 -3.18 -3.66 3.31
CA THR A 234 -2.04 -3.47 4.22
C THR A 234 -2.30 -2.36 5.24
N ILE A 235 -2.97 -1.27 4.85
CA ILE A 235 -3.36 -0.20 5.77
C ILE A 235 -4.40 -0.73 6.76
N ILE A 236 -5.48 -1.35 6.28
CA ILE A 236 -6.54 -1.91 7.16
C ILE A 236 -5.97 -2.95 8.12
N GLN A 237 -5.10 -3.85 7.65
CA GLN A 237 -4.42 -4.83 8.49
C GLN A 237 -3.59 -4.15 9.59
N THR A 238 -2.94 -3.04 9.26
CA THR A 238 -2.16 -2.29 10.24
C THR A 238 -3.07 -1.75 11.33
N ASP A 239 -4.18 -1.11 10.94
CA ASP A 239 -5.14 -0.54 11.88
C ASP A 239 -5.72 -1.62 12.81
N PHE A 240 -6.05 -2.81 12.27
CA PHE A 240 -6.47 -3.95 13.09
C PHE A 240 -5.41 -4.35 14.12
N ALA A 241 -4.16 -4.50 13.70
CA ALA A 241 -3.09 -4.89 14.60
C ALA A 241 -2.75 -3.79 15.64
N ASP A 242 -2.98 -2.52 15.34
CA ASP A 242 -2.88 -1.43 16.32
C ASP A 242 -4.01 -1.52 17.36
N VAL A 243 -5.26 -1.71 16.93
CA VAL A 243 -6.42 -1.90 17.83
C VAL A 243 -6.26 -3.17 18.69
N ASN A 244 -5.84 -4.29 18.10
CA ASN A 244 -5.64 -5.56 18.80
C ASN A 244 -4.56 -5.42 19.90
N ARG A 245 -3.45 -4.76 19.57
CA ARG A 245 -2.37 -4.50 20.54
C ARG A 245 -2.83 -3.58 21.67
N ALA A 246 -3.64 -2.58 21.34
CA ALA A 246 -4.24 -1.66 22.29
C ALA A 246 -5.20 -2.37 23.28
N ILE A 247 -6.00 -3.32 22.79
CA ILE A 247 -6.84 -4.19 23.63
C ILE A 247 -5.96 -5.05 24.55
N GLN A 248 -4.88 -5.63 24.01
CA GLN A 248 -3.94 -6.44 24.79
C GLN A 248 -3.27 -5.62 25.90
N SER A 249 -2.78 -4.41 25.62
CA SER A 249 -2.15 -3.56 26.65
C SER A 249 -3.12 -3.20 27.77
N LEU A 250 -4.37 -2.86 27.44
CA LEU A 250 -5.41 -2.60 28.45
C LEU A 250 -5.72 -3.84 29.30
N THR A 251 -5.67 -5.03 28.70
CA THR A 251 -5.91 -6.29 29.40
C THR A 251 -4.77 -6.64 30.35
N ILE A 252 -3.52 -6.45 29.91
CA ILE A 252 -2.30 -6.72 30.70
C ILE A 252 -2.22 -5.78 31.91
N ASP A 253 -2.42 -4.47 31.70
CA ASP A 253 -2.43 -3.47 32.79
C ASP A 253 -3.51 -3.78 33.84
N THR A 254 -4.66 -4.30 33.39
CA THR A 254 -5.75 -4.71 34.30
C THR A 254 -5.39 -6.00 35.07
N SER A 255 -4.63 -6.93 34.47
CA SER A 255 -4.19 -8.17 35.13
C SER A 255 -3.06 -7.95 36.14
N ASP A 256 -2.13 -7.03 35.87
CA ASP A 256 -1.05 -6.69 36.83
C ASP A 256 -1.60 -5.95 38.05
N LEU A 257 -2.58 -5.05 37.85
CA LEU A 257 -3.35 -4.45 38.94
C LEU A 257 -4.13 -5.51 39.76
N ARG A 258 -4.65 -6.56 39.11
CA ARG A 258 -5.31 -7.69 39.81
C ARG A 258 -4.33 -8.55 40.61
N LEU A 259 -3.08 -8.69 40.16
CA LEU A 259 -2.06 -9.42 40.91
C LEU A 259 -1.67 -8.65 42.18
N GLN A 260 -1.57 -7.33 42.09
CA GLN A 260 -1.29 -6.46 43.23
C GLN A 260 -2.51 -6.32 44.17
N SER A 261 -3.73 -6.32 43.64
CA SER A 261 -4.96 -6.23 44.43
C SER A 261 -5.38 -7.54 45.11
N ARG A 262 -4.76 -8.68 44.78
CA ARG A 262 -5.05 -9.95 45.47
C ARG A 262 -4.63 -9.97 46.94
N TYR A 263 -3.79 -9.03 47.36
CA TYR A 263 -3.47 -8.78 48.78
C TYR A 263 -4.44 -7.79 49.47
N GLN A 264 -5.37 -7.17 48.73
CA GLN A 264 -6.36 -6.25 49.27
C GLN A 264 -7.78 -6.64 48.80
N MET A 265 -8.40 -7.49 49.62
CA MET A 265 -9.78 -7.89 49.47
C MET A 265 -10.74 -6.70 49.66
N ARG A 266 -11.18 -6.06 48.57
CA ARG A 266 -12.55 -5.53 48.39
C ARG A 266 -12.67 -4.73 47.08
N ARG A 267 -13.61 -5.17 46.24
CA ARG A 267 -14.15 -4.47 45.05
C ARG A 267 -13.10 -4.06 44.01
N ILE A 268 -13.04 -4.86 42.95
CA ILE A 268 -12.47 -4.46 41.67
C ILE A 268 -13.29 -3.27 41.15
N ILE A 269 -12.87 -2.05 41.48
CA ILE A 269 -13.31 -0.85 40.77
C ILE A 269 -12.55 -0.90 39.45
N VAL A 270 -13.11 -1.60 38.46
CA VAL A 270 -12.70 -1.36 37.07
C VAL A 270 -13.00 0.12 36.85
N ASN A 271 -11.96 0.92 36.67
CA ASN A 271 -12.10 2.36 36.56
C ASN A 271 -13.02 2.64 35.35
N ASN A 272 -14.04 3.49 35.51
CA ASN A 272 -14.99 3.77 34.41
C ASN A 272 -14.29 4.24 33.12
N SER A 273 -13.09 4.81 33.25
CA SER A 273 -12.21 5.18 32.13
C SER A 273 -11.71 3.99 31.31
N THR A 274 -11.31 2.88 31.92
CA THR A 274 -10.80 1.70 31.19
C THR A 274 -11.93 0.97 30.47
N ILE A 275 -13.12 0.93 31.07
CA ILE A 275 -14.34 0.43 30.40
C ILE A 275 -14.67 1.31 29.19
N HIS A 276 -14.61 2.64 29.35
CA HIS A 276 -14.89 3.56 28.26
C HIS A 276 -13.88 3.44 27.11
N GLN A 277 -12.59 3.28 27.42
CA GLN A 277 -11.54 3.02 26.41
C GLN A 277 -11.77 1.70 25.69
N LEU A 278 -12.08 0.62 26.41
CA LEU A 278 -12.33 -0.68 25.79
C LEU A 278 -13.58 -0.66 24.89
N LEU A 279 -14.62 0.09 25.28
CA LEU A 279 -15.80 0.32 24.42
C LEU A 279 -15.43 1.10 23.14
N GLN A 280 -14.56 2.10 23.23
CA GLN A 280 -14.06 2.83 22.06
C GLN A 280 -13.26 1.93 21.11
N LEU A 281 -12.34 1.12 21.65
CA LEU A 281 -11.55 0.18 20.84
C LEU A 281 -12.43 -0.88 20.16
N ARG A 282 -13.48 -1.36 20.85
CA ARG A 282 -14.46 -2.28 20.27
C ARG A 282 -15.22 -1.63 19.12
N ASP A 283 -15.62 -0.37 19.27
CA ASP A 283 -16.29 0.37 18.20
C ASP A 283 -15.35 0.55 16.99
N MET A 284 -14.08 0.90 17.22
CA MET A 284 -13.07 0.98 16.16
C MET A 284 -12.88 -0.35 15.43
N HIS A 285 -12.80 -1.47 16.16
CA HIS A 285 -12.71 -2.80 15.55
C HIS A 285 -13.95 -3.12 14.70
N TYR A 286 -15.14 -2.76 15.16
CA TYR A 286 -16.38 -2.92 14.39
C TYR A 286 -16.39 -2.08 13.10
N HIS A 287 -15.97 -0.81 13.18
CA HIS A 287 -15.85 0.06 11.99
C HIS A 287 -14.80 -0.46 11.01
N LEU A 288 -13.68 -1.01 11.49
CA LEU A 288 -12.67 -1.65 10.65
C LEU A 288 -13.21 -2.89 9.93
N CYS A 289 -14.02 -3.72 10.60
CA CYS A 289 -14.70 -4.84 9.97
C CYS A 289 -15.67 -4.37 8.87
N GLU A 290 -16.46 -3.32 9.12
CA GLU A 290 -17.35 -2.75 8.11
C GLU A 290 -16.57 -2.20 6.90
N ILE A 291 -15.44 -1.52 7.14
CA ILE A 291 -14.56 -1.02 6.07
C ILE A 291 -13.95 -2.18 5.29
N SER A 292 -13.43 -3.20 5.96
CA SER A 292 -12.85 -4.40 5.32
C SER A 292 -13.87 -5.08 4.40
N GLN A 293 -15.12 -5.22 4.87
CA GLN A 293 -16.21 -5.77 4.07
C GLN A 293 -16.56 -4.89 2.86
N ASN A 294 -16.64 -3.56 3.05
CA ASN A 294 -16.88 -2.62 1.96
C ASN A 294 -15.76 -2.65 0.91
N VAL A 295 -14.50 -2.79 1.36
CA VAL A 295 -13.32 -2.92 0.50
C VAL A 295 -13.36 -4.22 -0.30
N SER A 296 -13.60 -5.35 0.36
CA SER A 296 -13.76 -6.65 -0.31
C SER A 296 -14.88 -6.60 -1.35
N SER A 297 -16.04 -6.04 -0.99
CA SER A 297 -17.17 -5.88 -1.91
C SER A 297 -16.81 -5.02 -3.13
N PHE A 298 -16.12 -3.89 -2.93
CA PHE A 298 -15.71 -3.00 -4.03
C PHE A 298 -14.75 -3.67 -5.02
N TYR A 299 -13.75 -4.39 -4.53
CA TYR A 299 -12.69 -4.98 -5.35
C TYR A 299 -13.03 -6.37 -5.91
N SER A 300 -14.05 -7.05 -5.37
CA SER A 300 -14.44 -8.43 -5.74
C SER A 300 -14.52 -8.68 -7.25
N LEU A 301 -15.34 -7.88 -7.96
CA LEU A 301 -15.58 -8.05 -9.39
C LEU A 301 -14.33 -7.71 -10.24
N PRO A 302 -13.69 -6.53 -10.11
CA PRO A 302 -12.47 -6.23 -10.85
C PRO A 302 -11.33 -7.24 -10.63
N ILE A 303 -11.14 -7.71 -9.39
CA ILE A 303 -10.09 -8.68 -9.06
C ILE A 303 -10.41 -10.04 -9.64
N LEU A 304 -11.67 -10.49 -9.62
CA LEU A 304 -12.05 -11.77 -10.21
C LEU A 304 -11.66 -11.83 -11.69
N PHE A 305 -12.06 -10.81 -12.46
CA PHE A 305 -11.69 -10.70 -13.87
C PHE A 305 -10.19 -10.56 -14.06
N GLY A 306 -9.52 -9.76 -13.22
CA GLY A 306 -8.06 -9.60 -13.25
C GLY A 306 -7.29 -10.91 -13.02
N ILE A 307 -7.69 -11.71 -12.02
CA ILE A 307 -7.07 -13.00 -11.72
C ILE A 307 -7.29 -13.99 -12.86
N VAL A 308 -8.51 -14.07 -13.41
CA VAL A 308 -8.80 -14.94 -14.57
C VAL A 308 -7.92 -14.58 -15.75
N PHE A 309 -7.78 -13.29 -16.05
CA PHE A 309 -6.91 -12.80 -17.12
C PHE A 309 -5.43 -13.12 -16.89
N LEU A 310 -4.91 -12.88 -15.68
CA LEU A 310 -3.52 -13.21 -15.35
C LEU A 310 -3.25 -14.71 -15.41
N PHE A 311 -4.22 -15.54 -15.02
CA PHE A 311 -4.11 -16.99 -15.08
C PHE A 311 -4.02 -17.49 -16.53
N LEU A 312 -4.86 -16.96 -17.41
CA LEU A 312 -4.79 -17.26 -18.85
C LEU A 312 -3.47 -16.78 -19.46
N THR A 313 -3.01 -15.59 -19.08
CA THR A 313 -1.70 -15.06 -19.50
C THR A 313 -0.56 -15.96 -19.03
N LEU A 314 -0.64 -16.51 -17.81
CA LEU A 314 0.35 -17.46 -17.28
C LEU A 314 0.31 -18.80 -18.02
N ILE A 315 -0.87 -19.32 -18.36
CA ILE A 315 -0.99 -20.54 -19.18
C ILE A 315 -0.33 -20.34 -20.54
N TYR A 316 -0.62 -19.22 -21.20
CA TYR A 316 -0.04 -18.91 -22.52
C TYR A 316 1.50 -18.81 -22.45
N ASN A 317 2.03 -18.03 -21.50
CA ASN A 317 3.47 -17.89 -21.34
C ASN A 317 4.15 -19.19 -20.87
N GLY A 318 3.44 -20.01 -20.07
CA GLY A 318 3.91 -21.32 -19.65
C GLY A 318 3.97 -22.32 -20.81
N TYR A 319 2.97 -22.32 -21.69
CA TYR A 319 2.98 -23.10 -22.94
C TYR A 319 4.14 -22.67 -23.83
N TYR A 320 4.34 -21.36 -23.99
CA TYR A 320 5.44 -20.81 -24.78
C TYR A 320 6.81 -21.19 -24.21
N LEU A 321 6.98 -21.12 -22.88
CA LEU A 321 8.19 -21.58 -22.19
C LEU A 321 8.45 -23.07 -22.44
N PHE A 322 7.41 -23.90 -22.31
CA PHE A 322 7.51 -25.35 -22.51
C PHE A 322 7.87 -25.71 -23.95
N TRP A 323 7.31 -25.00 -24.92
CA TRP A 323 7.68 -25.12 -26.33
C TRP A 323 9.18 -24.88 -26.54
N ILE A 324 9.71 -23.76 -26.03
CA ILE A 324 11.13 -23.40 -26.17
C ILE A 324 12.02 -24.49 -25.59
N LEU A 325 11.66 -25.03 -24.42
CA LEU A 325 12.44 -26.04 -23.70
C LEU A 325 12.42 -27.43 -24.35
N LEU A 326 11.35 -27.80 -25.06
CA LEU A 326 11.19 -29.15 -25.60
C LEU A 326 11.52 -29.31 -27.08
N ILE A 327 11.26 -28.30 -27.90
CA ILE A 327 11.25 -28.45 -29.37
C ILE A 327 12.51 -27.87 -30.02
N THR A 328 13.24 -26.99 -29.34
CA THR A 328 14.37 -26.29 -29.95
C THR A 328 15.67 -27.10 -29.79
N ASP A 329 15.99 -27.93 -30.77
CA ASP A 329 17.26 -28.69 -30.86
C ASP A 329 18.47 -27.80 -31.26
N ASP A 330 18.22 -26.57 -31.70
CA ASP A 330 19.25 -25.57 -32.04
C ASP A 330 19.41 -24.52 -30.93
N ILE A 331 20.60 -23.91 -30.88
CA ILE A 331 21.08 -22.91 -29.91
C ILE A 331 19.92 -22.12 -29.28
N LEU A 332 19.58 -22.49 -28.05
CA LEU A 332 18.48 -21.92 -27.28
C LEU A 332 18.59 -20.39 -27.27
N ASP A 333 17.63 -19.70 -27.92
CA ASP A 333 17.64 -18.25 -27.99
C ASP A 333 17.39 -17.67 -26.59
N TYR A 334 18.51 -17.34 -25.93
CA TYR A 334 18.57 -16.84 -24.57
C TYR A 334 17.61 -15.67 -24.34
N TRP A 335 17.46 -14.79 -25.34
CA TRP A 335 16.58 -13.64 -25.25
C TRP A 335 15.13 -14.09 -25.14
N THR A 336 14.69 -15.00 -26.01
CA THR A 336 13.31 -15.51 -26.03
C THR A 336 12.97 -16.26 -24.74
N LEU A 337 13.90 -17.07 -24.20
CA LEU A 337 13.75 -17.71 -22.90
C LEU A 337 13.63 -16.68 -21.76
N SER A 338 14.53 -15.69 -21.73
CA SER A 338 14.52 -14.61 -20.73
C SER A 338 13.19 -13.87 -20.73
N ASN A 339 12.66 -13.52 -21.91
CA ASN A 339 11.39 -12.82 -22.03
C ASN A 339 10.23 -13.64 -21.45
N ALA A 340 10.13 -14.93 -21.78
CA ALA A 340 9.08 -15.80 -21.24
C ALA A 340 9.13 -15.89 -19.69
N ILE A 341 10.34 -16.00 -19.12
CA ILE A 341 10.53 -16.03 -17.67
C ILE A 341 10.12 -14.70 -17.04
N VAL A 342 10.50 -13.56 -17.63
CA VAL A 342 10.15 -12.23 -17.12
C VAL A 342 8.63 -12.01 -17.16
N TRP A 343 7.95 -12.45 -18.22
CA TRP A 343 6.48 -12.43 -18.31
C TRP A 343 5.80 -13.21 -17.19
N ILE A 344 6.30 -14.40 -16.87
CA ILE A 344 5.79 -15.24 -15.78
C ILE A 344 6.02 -14.56 -14.43
N ILE A 345 7.24 -14.05 -14.17
CA ILE A 345 7.56 -13.35 -12.92
C ILE A 345 6.68 -12.11 -12.73
N PHE A 346 6.53 -11.30 -13.78
CA PHE A 346 5.71 -10.08 -13.75
C PHE A 346 4.25 -10.39 -13.43
N SER A 347 3.71 -11.47 -13.98
CA SER A 347 2.32 -11.89 -13.75
C SER A 347 2.10 -12.49 -12.35
N ILE A 348 3.07 -13.25 -11.82
CA ILE A 348 2.98 -13.90 -10.50
C ILE A 348 3.19 -12.90 -9.36
N TYR A 349 4.09 -11.93 -9.53
CA TYR A 349 4.47 -10.98 -8.47
C TYR A 349 3.28 -10.31 -7.73
N PRO A 350 2.33 -9.65 -8.41
CA PRO A 350 1.20 -9.00 -7.74
C PRO A 350 0.23 -10.01 -7.11
N ILE A 351 0.08 -11.21 -7.68
CA ILE A 351 -0.76 -12.28 -7.13
C ILE A 351 -0.16 -12.76 -5.81
N PHE A 352 1.15 -13.06 -5.80
CA PHE A 352 1.85 -13.54 -4.60
C PHE A 352 1.78 -12.53 -3.45
N LEU A 353 2.00 -11.24 -3.74
CA LEU A 353 1.87 -10.17 -2.76
C LEU A 353 0.47 -10.12 -2.15
N LEU A 354 -0.55 -10.17 -3.00
CA LEU A 354 -1.93 -10.06 -2.56
C LEU A 354 -2.35 -11.26 -1.71
N THR A 355 -2.07 -12.48 -2.17
CA THR A 355 -2.40 -13.72 -1.46
C THR A 355 -1.76 -13.74 -0.07
N ASN A 356 -0.48 -13.40 0.03
CA ASN A 356 0.21 -13.35 1.33
C ASN A 356 -0.40 -12.33 2.30
N ARG A 357 -0.91 -11.20 1.80
CA ARG A 357 -1.59 -10.21 2.65
C ARG A 357 -2.98 -10.63 3.07
N ILE A 358 -3.75 -11.24 2.18
CA ILE A 358 -5.07 -11.78 2.51
C ILE A 358 -4.95 -12.86 3.61
N THR A 359 -3.96 -13.73 3.52
CA THR A 359 -3.73 -14.73 4.58
C THR A 359 -3.42 -14.08 5.93
N ARG A 360 -2.65 -12.98 5.94
CA ARG A 360 -2.31 -12.28 7.19
C ARG A 360 -3.47 -11.49 7.79
N ILE A 361 -4.30 -10.83 6.97
CA ILE A 361 -5.48 -10.12 7.50
C ILE A 361 -6.49 -11.09 8.10
N LEU A 362 -6.64 -12.29 7.52
CA LEU A 362 -7.51 -13.34 8.08
C LEU A 362 -7.08 -13.75 9.50
N ILE A 363 -5.77 -13.79 9.77
CA ILE A 363 -5.19 -14.09 11.09
C ILE A 363 -5.42 -12.94 12.10
N GLU A 364 -5.50 -11.69 11.65
CA GLU A 364 -5.71 -10.53 12.54
C GLU A 364 -7.19 -10.24 12.83
N VAL A 365 -8.10 -10.72 11.97
CA VAL A 365 -9.54 -10.55 12.09
C VAL A 365 -10.19 -11.68 12.90
N GLY A 366 -9.69 -12.91 12.78
CA GLY A 366 -10.16 -14.08 13.52
C GLY A 366 -9.45 -14.24 14.86
#